data_AF-A0A0L0ULM6-F1
#
_entry.id   AF-A0A0L0ULM6-F1
#
_cell.length_a   1.000
_cell.length_b   1.000
_cell.length_c   1.000
_cell.angle_alpha   90.00
_cell.angle_beta   90.00
_cell.angle_gamma   90.00
#
_symmetry.space_group_name_H-M   'P 1'
#
loop_
_entity.id
_entity.type
_entity.pdbx_description
1 polymer ?
#
loop_
_entity_poly.entity_id
_entity_poly.type
_entity_poly.pdbx_seq_one_letter_code
_entity_poly.pdbx_strand_id
1 'polypeptide(L)'
;PNSAELSLPKFTWLNNLTSNLYLQELCKQGLETHFQSREIPETYVKRVLYELQVINDMGFADYFLIVNDYVKFAKSKNIMVGPGRGSVAGSLVAYVLGITGVDPIAYNLIFERFLNPERISLPDIDIDFEDTRRDEVINYIHQKYGKEHVAYIVTFQTIASKMAIRDLGRVFQVNIEDINEMTKLIPIQYNFEIDMAIKQSPKLA
;
A
#
# COMPACT_ATOMS: atom_id res chain seq x y z
N PRO A 1 -13.40 12.06 -21.05
CA PRO A 1 -13.54 12.31 -19.59
C PRO A 1 -12.15 12.35 -18.96
N ASN A 2 -11.71 13.57 -18.64
CA ASN A 2 -10.37 13.93 -18.18
C ASN A 2 -9.86 12.99 -17.08
N SER A 3 -8.89 12.15 -17.40
CA SER A 3 -7.91 11.73 -16.41
C SER A 3 -7.23 13.02 -15.97
N ALA A 4 -7.53 13.51 -14.77
CA ALA A 4 -6.67 14.49 -14.12
C ALA A 4 -5.24 14.00 -14.32
N GLU A 5 -4.40 14.78 -15.00
CA GLU A 5 -2.99 14.44 -15.22
C GLU A 5 -2.39 14.11 -13.86
N LEU A 6 -2.14 12.83 -13.66
CA LEU A 6 -1.69 12.31 -12.39
C LEU A 6 -0.27 12.82 -12.18
N SER A 7 -0.12 13.87 -11.37
CA SER A 7 1.18 14.46 -11.06
C SER A 7 1.91 13.57 -10.06
N LEU A 8 2.62 12.56 -10.58
CA LEU A 8 3.49 11.71 -9.78
C LEU A 8 4.78 12.48 -9.44
N PRO A 9 5.31 12.33 -8.21
CA PRO A 9 6.63 12.87 -7.89
C PRO A 9 7.67 12.29 -8.84
N LYS A 10 8.59 13.13 -9.30
CA LYS A 10 9.68 12.70 -10.17
C LYS A 10 10.83 12.18 -9.33
N PHE A 11 11.35 11.02 -9.70
CA PHE A 11 12.53 10.48 -9.04
C PHE A 11 13.77 11.25 -9.53
N THR A 12 14.50 11.86 -8.61
CA THR A 12 15.74 12.57 -8.93
C THR A 12 16.94 11.68 -8.63
N TRP A 13 17.77 11.41 -9.64
CA TRP A 13 19.09 10.79 -9.47
C TRP A 13 20.19 11.65 -10.10
N LEU A 14 21.44 11.34 -9.79
CA LEU A 14 22.62 12.10 -10.21
C LEU A 14 23.08 11.84 -11.66
N ASN A 15 22.53 10.82 -12.32
CA ASN A 15 22.90 10.42 -13.69
C ASN A 15 21.98 11.00 -14.78
N ASN A 16 22.46 11.14 -16.02
CA ASN A 16 21.66 11.59 -17.17
C ASN A 16 20.76 10.49 -17.78
N LEU A 17 20.43 9.44 -17.03
CA LEU A 17 19.52 8.38 -17.48
C LEU A 17 18.06 8.85 -17.39
N THR A 18 17.13 8.10 -18.00
CA THR A 18 15.68 8.24 -17.80
C THR A 18 15.19 7.23 -16.76
N SER A 19 14.02 7.45 -16.15
CA SER A 19 13.44 6.56 -15.12
C SER A 19 13.29 5.13 -15.62
N ASN A 20 12.87 4.99 -16.87
CA ASN A 20 12.69 3.70 -17.52
C ASN A 20 14.02 2.94 -17.63
N LEU A 21 15.09 3.61 -18.08
CA LEU A 21 16.41 2.99 -18.23
C LEU A 21 17.03 2.65 -16.87
N TYR A 22 16.88 3.54 -15.88
CA TYR A 22 17.41 3.30 -14.55
C TYR A 22 16.68 2.14 -13.85
N LEU A 23 15.36 2.08 -13.97
CA LEU A 23 14.54 0.98 -13.46
C LEU A 23 14.94 -0.37 -14.10
N GLN A 24 15.16 -0.38 -15.41
CA GLN A 24 15.62 -1.57 -16.13
C GLN A 24 16.98 -2.06 -15.62
N GLU A 25 17.93 -1.16 -15.40
CA GLU A 25 19.25 -1.49 -14.88
C GLU A 25 19.17 -2.06 -13.45
N LEU A 26 18.34 -1.47 -12.58
CA LEU A 26 18.10 -2.01 -11.24
C LEU A 26 17.45 -3.40 -11.28
N CYS A 27 16.52 -3.65 -12.19
CA CYS A 27 15.89 -4.96 -12.33
C CYS A 27 16.89 -6.02 -12.80
N LYS A 28 17.79 -5.66 -13.71
CA LYS A 28 18.89 -6.53 -14.15
C LYS A 28 19.80 -6.91 -12.98
N GLN A 29 20.25 -5.92 -12.22
CA GLN A 29 21.08 -6.14 -11.01
C GLN A 29 20.34 -6.97 -9.94
N GLY A 30 19.04 -6.72 -9.78
CA GLY A 30 18.16 -7.47 -8.89
C GLY A 30 18.08 -8.95 -9.27
N LEU A 31 17.86 -9.26 -10.55
CA LEU A 31 17.86 -10.63 -11.06
C LEU A 31 19.21 -11.31 -10.82
N GLU A 32 20.33 -10.66 -11.16
CA GLU A 32 21.67 -11.19 -10.94
C GLU A 32 21.93 -11.50 -9.45
N THR A 33 21.45 -10.63 -8.56
CA THR A 33 21.55 -10.79 -7.10
C THR A 33 20.74 -12.00 -6.61
N HIS A 34 19.49 -12.15 -7.05
CA HIS A 34 18.61 -13.26 -6.65
C HIS A 34 19.14 -14.62 -7.12
N PHE A 35 19.71 -14.68 -8.32
CA PHE A 35 20.23 -15.92 -8.89
C PHE A 35 21.71 -16.18 -8.55
N GLN A 36 22.42 -15.26 -7.88
CA GLN A 36 23.78 -15.46 -7.38
C GLN A 36 24.77 -16.03 -8.42
N SER A 37 24.79 -15.48 -9.63
CA SER A 37 25.61 -15.97 -10.77
C SER A 37 25.21 -17.33 -11.34
N ARG A 38 24.06 -17.89 -10.96
CA ARG A 38 23.44 -19.03 -11.65
C ARG A 38 22.77 -18.57 -12.93
N GLU A 39 22.50 -19.52 -13.82
CA GLU A 39 21.70 -19.27 -15.01
C GLU A 39 20.30 -18.77 -14.61
N ILE A 40 19.95 -17.57 -15.06
CA ILE A 40 18.63 -16.97 -14.84
C ILE A 40 17.65 -17.66 -15.79
N PRO A 41 16.58 -18.32 -15.29
CA PRO A 41 15.64 -18.98 -16.16
C PRO A 41 14.97 -17.99 -17.12
N GLU A 42 14.78 -18.42 -18.37
CA GLU A 42 14.19 -17.60 -19.43
C GLU A 42 12.81 -17.05 -19.05
N THR A 43 12.05 -17.78 -18.23
CA THR A 43 10.74 -17.37 -17.70
C THR A 43 10.81 -16.08 -16.88
N TYR A 44 11.85 -15.91 -16.05
CA TYR A 44 12.04 -14.70 -15.25
C TYR A 44 12.43 -13.52 -16.12
N VAL A 45 13.34 -13.74 -17.08
CA VAL A 45 13.78 -12.70 -18.03
C VAL A 45 12.58 -12.18 -18.84
N LYS A 46 11.80 -13.09 -19.43
CA LYS A 46 10.59 -12.75 -20.20
C LYS A 46 9.58 -12.00 -19.35
N ARG A 47 9.33 -12.43 -18.11
CA ARG A 47 8.37 -11.78 -17.21
C ARG A 47 8.83 -10.38 -16.80
N VAL A 48 10.09 -10.19 -16.41
CA VAL A 48 10.62 -8.85 -16.05
C VAL A 48 10.54 -7.90 -17.25
N LEU A 49 10.92 -8.34 -18.45
CA LEU A 49 10.86 -7.49 -19.65
C LEU A 49 9.43 -7.07 -19.99
N TYR A 50 8.47 -7.99 -19.91
CA TYR A 50 7.06 -7.68 -20.09
C TYR A 50 6.55 -6.68 -19.04
N GLU A 51 6.80 -6.93 -17.75
CA GLU A 51 6.37 -6.02 -16.69
C GLU A 51 7.00 -4.63 -16.83
N LEU A 52 8.30 -4.54 -17.14
CA LEU A 52 9.00 -3.28 -17.40
C LEU A 52 8.37 -2.52 -18.58
N GLN A 53 8.01 -3.21 -19.66
CA GLN A 53 7.32 -2.59 -20.79
C GLN A 53 5.99 -1.97 -20.33
N VAL A 54 5.15 -2.74 -19.63
CA VAL A 54 3.85 -2.24 -19.17
C VAL A 54 4.01 -1.06 -18.19
N ILE A 55 4.95 -1.14 -17.26
CA ILE A 55 5.25 -0.05 -16.29
C ILE A 55 5.70 1.22 -17.02
N ASN A 56 6.53 1.09 -18.05
CA ASN A 56 7.02 2.20 -18.86
C ASN A 56 5.89 2.82 -19.69
N ASP A 57 5.08 2.00 -20.36
CA ASP A 57 3.97 2.44 -21.21
C ASP A 57 2.91 3.19 -20.39
N MET A 58 2.71 2.79 -19.14
CA MET A 58 1.78 3.43 -18.21
C MET A 58 2.40 4.60 -17.41
N GLY A 59 3.69 4.88 -17.58
CA GLY A 59 4.36 6.01 -16.94
C GLY A 59 4.62 5.85 -15.43
N PHE A 60 4.70 4.62 -14.93
CA PHE A 60 4.87 4.34 -13.49
C PHE A 60 6.32 4.05 -13.07
N ALA A 61 7.30 4.24 -13.94
CA ALA A 61 8.71 3.98 -13.61
C ALA A 61 9.20 4.81 -12.41
N ASP A 62 8.86 6.11 -12.35
CA ASP A 62 9.20 6.98 -11.22
C ASP A 62 8.61 6.46 -9.89
N TYR A 63 7.37 5.96 -9.93
CA TYR A 63 6.69 5.44 -8.75
C TYR A 63 7.41 4.21 -8.18
N PHE A 64 7.78 3.25 -9.04
CA PHE A 64 8.55 2.08 -8.64
C PHE A 64 9.92 2.45 -8.05
N LEU A 65 10.58 3.46 -8.60
CA LEU A 65 11.88 3.91 -8.11
C LEU A 65 11.79 4.60 -6.75
N ILE A 66 10.77 5.43 -6.53
CA ILE A 66 10.51 6.03 -5.21
C ILE A 66 10.27 4.94 -4.17
N VAL A 67 9.46 3.92 -4.50
CA VAL A 67 9.19 2.80 -3.59
C VAL A 67 10.44 1.98 -3.30
N ASN A 68 11.18 1.59 -4.35
CA ASN A 68 12.44 0.87 -4.19
C ASN A 68 13.42 1.63 -3.28
N ASP A 69 13.49 2.94 -3.43
CA ASP A 69 14.44 3.78 -2.72
C ASP A 69 14.22 3.82 -1.21
N TYR A 70 13.00 4.11 -0.74
CA TYR A 70 12.74 4.11 0.70
C TYR A 70 12.77 2.69 1.30
N VAL A 71 12.42 1.65 0.52
CA VAL A 71 12.57 0.25 0.95
C VAL A 71 14.05 -0.11 1.09
N LYS A 72 14.89 0.29 0.15
CA LYS A 72 16.34 0.08 0.18
C LYS A 72 16.97 0.81 1.36
N PHE A 73 16.55 2.05 1.62
CA PHE A 73 16.95 2.78 2.83
C PHE A 73 16.62 2.00 4.10
N ALA A 74 15.36 1.56 4.25
CA ALA A 74 14.91 0.80 5.42
C ALA A 74 15.76 -0.46 5.64
N LYS A 75 15.95 -1.25 4.58
CA LYS A 75 16.80 -2.46 4.61
C LYS A 75 18.26 -2.13 4.97
N SER A 76 18.84 -1.07 4.42
CA SER A 76 20.22 -0.65 4.75
C SER A 76 20.41 -0.24 6.22
N LYS A 77 19.33 0.17 6.88
CA LYS A 77 19.29 0.54 8.31
C LYS A 77 18.83 -0.61 9.21
N ASN A 78 18.74 -1.82 8.65
CA ASN A 78 18.22 -3.02 9.31
C ASN A 78 16.81 -2.80 9.91
N ILE A 79 15.99 -1.97 9.26
CA ILE A 79 14.56 -1.83 9.59
C ILE A 79 13.84 -2.96 8.88
N MET A 80 13.04 -3.74 9.62
CA MET A 80 12.27 -4.82 9.01
C MET A 80 11.23 -4.27 8.04
N VAL A 81 11.19 -4.84 6.83
CA VAL A 81 10.20 -4.55 5.80
C VAL A 81 9.39 -5.81 5.59
N GLY A 82 8.07 -5.69 5.61
CA GLY A 82 7.17 -6.80 5.35
C GLY A 82 7.36 -7.38 3.95
N PRO A 83 6.86 -8.61 3.68
CA PRO A 83 7.00 -9.27 2.38
C PRO A 83 6.21 -8.59 1.24
N GLY A 84 5.49 -7.49 1.53
CA GLY A 84 4.51 -6.84 0.66
C GLY A 84 3.11 -7.39 0.87
N ARG A 85 2.09 -6.52 0.86
CA ARG A 85 0.68 -6.90 0.97
C ARG A 85 -0.11 -6.46 -0.26
N GLY A 86 -1.26 -7.08 -0.49
CA GLY A 86 -2.13 -6.74 -1.61
C GLY A 86 -1.63 -7.30 -2.95
N SER A 87 -1.94 -6.61 -4.03
CA SER A 87 -1.68 -7.11 -5.38
C SER A 87 -0.22 -7.00 -5.83
N VAL A 88 0.58 -6.10 -5.24
CA VAL A 88 2.00 -5.88 -5.61
C VAL A 88 2.86 -7.13 -5.55
N ALA A 89 2.51 -8.11 -4.70
CA ALA A 89 3.18 -9.41 -4.63
C ALA A 89 3.17 -10.18 -5.96
N GLY A 90 2.27 -9.86 -6.90
CA GLY A 90 2.23 -10.45 -8.24
C GLY A 90 3.23 -9.88 -9.24
N SER A 91 3.95 -8.81 -8.90
CA SER A 91 4.97 -8.19 -9.76
C SER A 91 6.36 -8.76 -9.50
N LEU A 92 6.96 -9.32 -10.55
CA LEU A 92 8.34 -9.76 -10.52
C LEU A 92 9.29 -8.57 -10.46
N VAL A 93 8.96 -7.43 -11.08
CA VAL A 93 9.72 -6.17 -10.93
C VAL A 93 9.79 -5.76 -9.45
N ALA A 94 8.68 -5.80 -8.73
CA ALA A 94 8.68 -5.50 -7.29
C ALA A 94 9.56 -6.49 -6.49
N TYR A 95 9.53 -7.78 -6.83
CA TYR A 95 10.35 -8.80 -6.18
C TYR A 95 11.85 -8.62 -6.42
N VAL A 96 12.27 -8.37 -7.66
CA VAL A 96 13.71 -8.22 -8.00
C VAL A 96 14.29 -6.93 -7.45
N LEU A 97 13.48 -5.87 -7.32
CA LEU A 97 13.85 -4.64 -6.63
C LEU A 97 13.87 -4.80 -5.09
N GLY A 98 13.40 -5.93 -4.58
CA GLY A 98 13.28 -6.20 -3.15
C GLY A 98 12.18 -5.37 -2.47
N ILE A 99 11.20 -4.86 -3.22
CA ILE A 99 9.99 -4.23 -2.67
C ILE A 99 9.12 -5.30 -2.01
N THR A 100 8.96 -6.45 -2.67
CA THR A 100 8.28 -7.62 -2.13
C THR A 100 9.27 -8.72 -1.78
N GLY A 101 8.90 -9.60 -0.85
CA GLY A 101 9.69 -10.76 -0.43
C GLY A 101 9.21 -12.09 -1.02
N VAL A 102 8.16 -12.07 -1.84
CA VAL A 102 7.51 -13.26 -2.40
C VAL A 102 7.83 -13.38 -3.89
N ASP A 103 8.31 -14.54 -4.31
CA ASP A 103 8.57 -14.83 -5.72
C ASP A 103 7.24 -15.11 -6.46
N PRO A 104 6.79 -14.22 -7.36
CA PRO A 104 5.51 -14.39 -8.03
C PRO A 104 5.49 -15.56 -9.01
N ILE A 105 6.63 -15.95 -9.59
CA ILE A 105 6.68 -17.10 -10.51
C ILE A 105 6.54 -18.39 -9.73
N ALA A 106 7.26 -18.53 -8.61
CA ALA A 106 7.20 -19.73 -7.78
C ALA A 106 5.79 -20.00 -7.22
N TYR A 107 5.04 -18.95 -6.90
CA TYR A 107 3.66 -19.04 -6.39
C TYR A 107 2.57 -18.80 -7.45
N ASN A 108 2.96 -18.73 -8.73
CA ASN A 108 2.05 -18.56 -9.86
C ASN A 108 1.12 -17.33 -9.72
N LEU A 109 1.66 -16.23 -9.21
CA LEU A 109 0.99 -14.95 -9.01
C LEU A 109 0.94 -14.14 -10.31
N ILE A 110 -0.17 -13.44 -10.49
CA ILE A 110 -0.53 -12.77 -11.76
C ILE A 110 -0.22 -11.27 -11.64
N PHE A 111 0.56 -10.73 -12.59
CA PHE A 111 0.97 -9.32 -12.62
C PHE A 111 -0.22 -8.40 -12.94
N GLU A 112 -1.10 -8.83 -13.83
CA GLU A 112 -2.25 -8.07 -14.31
C GLU A 112 -3.27 -7.78 -13.20
N ARG A 113 -3.23 -8.55 -12.09
CA ARG A 113 -4.01 -8.25 -10.89
C ARG A 113 -3.48 -7.01 -10.16
N PHE A 114 -2.18 -6.76 -10.25
CA PHE A 114 -1.56 -5.55 -9.74
C PHE A 114 -1.72 -4.39 -10.72
N LEU A 115 -1.34 -4.61 -11.99
CA LEU A 115 -1.25 -3.56 -12.97
C LEU A 115 -1.72 -4.10 -14.32
N ASN A 116 -2.91 -3.67 -14.73
CA ASN A 116 -3.57 -4.16 -15.94
C ASN A 116 -3.32 -3.19 -17.11
N PRO A 117 -2.68 -3.64 -18.21
CA PRO A 117 -2.43 -2.77 -19.37
C PRO A 117 -3.71 -2.23 -20.03
N GLU A 118 -4.84 -2.94 -19.92
CA GLU A 118 -6.12 -2.50 -20.49
C GLU A 118 -6.84 -1.47 -19.63
N ARG A 119 -6.41 -1.27 -18.37
CA ARG A 119 -7.02 -0.34 -17.43
C ARG A 119 -5.96 0.48 -16.71
N ILE A 120 -5.80 1.73 -17.13
CA ILE A 120 -4.96 2.70 -16.42
C ILE A 120 -5.62 3.06 -15.09
N SER A 121 -5.17 2.41 -14.01
CA SER A 121 -5.47 2.78 -12.63
C SER A 121 -4.16 3.00 -11.88
N LEU A 122 -4.17 3.91 -10.91
CA LEU A 122 -3.03 4.12 -10.03
C LEU A 122 -2.74 2.79 -9.29
N PRO A 123 -1.53 2.22 -9.44
CA PRO A 123 -1.15 1.04 -8.68
C PRO A 123 -0.98 1.43 -7.21
N ASP A 124 -1.56 0.65 -6.31
CA ASP A 124 -1.40 0.82 -4.87
C ASP A 124 -0.32 -0.13 -4.36
N ILE A 125 0.84 0.42 -3.98
CA ILE A 125 1.94 -0.34 -3.39
C ILE A 125 1.98 -0.11 -1.88
N ASP A 126 1.37 -1.06 -1.19
CA ASP A 126 1.30 -1.09 0.26
C ASP A 126 2.52 -1.78 0.87
N ILE A 127 3.33 -1.02 1.62
CA ILE A 127 4.52 -1.53 2.31
C ILE A 127 4.38 -1.41 3.83
N ASP A 128 4.68 -2.52 4.50
CA ASP A 128 4.74 -2.60 5.97
C ASP A 128 6.18 -2.41 6.45
N PHE A 129 6.33 -1.59 7.49
CA PHE A 129 7.60 -1.38 8.19
C PHE A 129 7.45 -1.76 9.66
N GLU A 130 8.57 -2.07 10.30
CA GLU A 130 8.65 -2.21 11.75
C GLU A 130 8.04 -0.98 12.45
N ASP A 131 7.07 -1.22 13.34
CA ASP A 131 6.25 -0.17 13.97
C ASP A 131 7.09 0.86 14.74
N THR A 132 8.05 0.38 15.53
CA THR A 132 8.95 1.20 16.37
C THR A 132 9.94 2.06 15.57
N ARG A 133 10.15 1.75 14.29
CA ARG A 133 11.17 2.40 13.44
C ARG A 133 10.59 3.01 12.16
N ARG A 134 9.27 3.00 11.99
CA ARG A 134 8.57 3.57 10.82
C ARG A 134 8.89 5.05 10.62
N ASP A 135 8.99 5.80 11.71
CA ASP A 135 9.30 7.23 11.67
C ASP A 135 10.67 7.53 11.06
N GLU A 136 11.65 6.63 11.15
CA GLU A 136 12.95 6.80 10.50
C GLU A 136 12.80 6.83 8.96
N VAL A 137 11.95 5.96 8.42
CA VAL A 137 11.66 5.89 6.98
C VAL A 137 10.89 7.14 6.54
N ILE A 138 9.91 7.59 7.33
CA ILE A 138 9.14 8.79 7.01
C ILE A 138 10.04 10.03 7.03
N ASN A 139 10.92 10.14 8.04
CA ASN A 139 11.91 11.22 8.11
C ASN A 139 12.86 11.21 6.90
N TYR A 140 13.30 10.04 6.45
CA TYR A 140 14.08 9.90 5.23
C TYR A 140 13.33 10.43 4.00
N ILE A 141 12.05 10.05 3.85
CA ILE A 141 11.20 10.52 2.74
C ILE A 141 11.06 12.05 2.78
N HIS A 142 10.79 12.65 3.96
CA HIS A 142 10.73 14.11 4.12
C HIS A 142 12.04 14.81 3.75
N GLN A 143 13.19 14.24 4.15
CA GLN A 143 14.50 14.83 3.86
C GLN A 143 14.83 14.75 2.36
N LYS A 144 14.49 13.63 1.72
CA LYS A 144 14.84 13.38 0.32
C LYS A 144 13.90 14.05 -0.67
N TYR A 145 12.59 13.96 -0.45
CA TYR A 145 11.57 14.45 -1.37
C TYR A 145 11.03 15.84 -1.00
N GLY A 146 11.48 16.41 0.13
CA GLY A 146 11.14 17.75 0.58
C GLY A 146 9.97 17.78 1.56
N LYS A 147 10.13 18.55 2.64
CA LYS A 147 9.12 18.65 3.71
C LYS A 147 7.79 19.22 3.22
N GLU A 148 7.82 20.11 2.23
CA GLU A 148 6.63 20.75 1.64
C GLU A 148 5.87 19.82 0.68
N HIS A 149 6.41 18.64 0.36
CA HIS A 149 5.85 17.71 -0.62
C HIS A 149 5.38 16.38 -0.01
N VAL A 150 5.52 16.23 1.32
CA VAL A 150 5.20 14.99 2.04
C VAL A 150 4.32 15.35 3.22
N ALA A 151 3.17 14.69 3.35
CA ALA A 151 2.23 14.90 4.44
C ALA A 151 1.54 13.58 4.82
N TYR A 152 1.04 13.52 6.05
CA TYR A 152 0.21 12.41 6.50
C TYR A 152 -1.22 12.57 5.97
N ILE A 153 -1.83 11.45 5.59
CA ILE A 153 -3.27 11.38 5.37
C ILE A 153 -3.92 11.15 6.74
N VAL A 154 -4.78 12.08 7.17
CA VAL A 154 -5.52 11.95 8.43
C VAL A 154 -6.78 11.12 8.22
N THR A 155 -7.18 10.37 9.24
CA THR A 155 -8.47 9.69 9.27
C THR A 155 -9.43 10.48 10.14
N PHE A 156 -10.64 10.75 9.64
CA PHE A 156 -11.73 11.29 10.45
C PHE A 156 -12.50 10.14 11.09
N GLN A 157 -12.58 10.14 12.41
CA GLN A 157 -13.41 9.17 13.12
C GLN A 157 -14.87 9.65 13.14
N THR A 158 -15.79 8.77 12.76
CA THR A 158 -17.23 9.00 12.91
C THR A 158 -17.73 8.37 14.20
N ILE A 159 -18.77 8.95 14.79
CA ILE A 159 -19.38 8.41 16.01
C ILE A 159 -20.26 7.23 15.62
N ALA A 160 -19.84 6.01 16.00
CA ALA A 160 -20.65 4.82 15.85
C ALA A 160 -21.90 4.86 16.74
N SER A 161 -22.99 4.20 16.34
CA SER A 161 -24.28 4.19 17.05
C SER A 161 -24.16 3.77 18.51
N LYS A 162 -23.32 2.76 18.83
CA LYS A 162 -23.05 2.35 20.22
C LYS A 162 -22.35 3.44 21.03
N MET A 163 -21.42 4.18 20.42
CA MET A 163 -20.75 5.30 21.08
C MET A 163 -21.70 6.46 21.30
N ALA A 164 -22.52 6.79 20.28
CA ALA A 164 -23.53 7.83 20.39
C ALA A 164 -24.51 7.57 21.55
N ILE A 165 -25.03 6.34 21.69
CA ILE A 165 -25.91 5.98 22.81
C ILE A 165 -25.18 6.07 24.16
N ARG A 166 -23.93 5.62 24.23
CA ARG A 166 -23.14 5.72 25.47
C ARG A 166 -22.93 7.17 25.88
N ASP A 167 -22.57 8.02 24.93
CA ASP A 167 -22.31 9.43 25.20
C ASP A 167 -23.61 10.16 25.60
N LEU A 168 -24.72 9.91 24.90
CA LEU A 168 -26.03 10.44 25.29
C LEU A 168 -26.49 9.93 26.65
N GLY A 169 -26.35 8.63 26.92
CA GLY A 169 -26.72 8.03 28.20
C GLY A 169 -25.96 8.64 29.38
N ARG A 170 -24.66 8.97 29.20
CA ARG A 170 -23.89 9.72 30.21
C ARG A 170 -24.43 11.12 30.44
N VAL A 171 -24.79 11.84 29.37
CA VAL A 171 -25.38 13.20 29.47
C VAL A 171 -26.72 13.18 30.22
N PHE A 172 -27.56 12.18 29.95
CA PHE A 172 -28.84 11.99 30.62
C PHE A 172 -28.76 11.28 31.98
N GLN A 173 -27.54 10.96 32.46
CA GLN A 173 -27.30 10.28 33.73
C GLN A 173 -28.02 8.92 33.86
N VAL A 174 -28.15 8.21 32.75
CA VAL A 174 -28.66 6.82 32.73
C VAL A 174 -27.61 5.89 33.35
N ASN A 175 -28.04 4.88 34.10
CA ASN A 175 -27.13 3.88 34.67
C ASN A 175 -26.32 3.20 33.55
N ILE A 176 -25.01 3.04 33.77
CA ILE A 176 -24.08 2.45 32.81
C ILE A 176 -24.43 0.99 32.48
N GLU A 177 -25.06 0.27 33.41
CA GLU A 177 -25.55 -1.09 33.21
C GLU A 177 -26.63 -1.10 32.11
N ASP A 178 -27.64 -0.23 32.22
CA ASP A 178 -28.72 -0.08 31.24
C ASP A 178 -28.17 0.33 29.86
N ILE A 179 -27.24 1.29 29.83
CA ILE A 179 -26.59 1.73 28.58
C ILE A 179 -25.86 0.55 27.92
N ASN A 180 -25.18 -0.29 28.71
CA ASN A 180 -24.48 -1.46 28.19
C ASN A 180 -25.46 -2.52 27.68
N GLU A 181 -26.61 -2.72 28.31
CA GLU A 181 -27.66 -3.59 27.80
C GLU A 181 -28.23 -3.07 26.47
N MET A 182 -28.59 -1.79 26.40
CA MET A 182 -29.10 -1.16 25.16
C MET A 182 -28.10 -1.29 24.00
N THR A 183 -26.81 -1.02 24.25
CA THR A 183 -25.79 -1.10 23.20
C THR A 183 -25.47 -2.52 22.75
N LYS A 184 -25.73 -3.54 23.58
CA LYS A 184 -25.64 -4.96 23.15
C LYS A 184 -26.73 -5.34 22.15
N LEU A 185 -27.88 -4.68 22.20
CA LEU A 185 -28.99 -4.92 21.28
C LEU A 185 -28.74 -4.40 19.86
N ILE A 186 -27.73 -3.55 19.65
CA ILE A 186 -27.33 -3.08 18.31
C ILE A 186 -26.43 -4.13 17.64
N PRO A 187 -26.87 -4.74 16.52
CA PRO A 187 -26.04 -5.63 15.73
C PRO A 187 -24.84 -4.91 15.13
N ILE A 188 -23.70 -5.61 15.02
CA ILE A 188 -22.44 -5.03 14.51
C ILE A 188 -22.62 -4.49 13.08
N GLN A 189 -23.41 -5.18 12.25
CA GLN A 189 -23.69 -4.77 10.86
C GLN A 189 -24.43 -3.43 10.74
N TYR A 190 -25.08 -2.93 11.80
CA TYR A 190 -25.82 -1.66 11.82
C TYR A 190 -25.17 -0.62 12.75
N ASN A 191 -23.88 -0.78 13.07
CA ASN A 191 -23.18 0.10 14.02
C ASN A 191 -23.02 1.56 13.53
N PHE A 192 -23.46 1.88 12.31
CA PHE A 192 -23.52 3.24 11.76
C PHE A 192 -24.92 3.62 11.24
N GLU A 193 -25.92 2.74 11.39
CA GLU A 193 -27.29 2.93 10.89
C GLU A 193 -28.30 2.59 12.00
N ILE A 194 -28.47 3.51 12.94
CA ILE A 194 -29.30 3.28 14.14
C ILE A 194 -30.77 2.98 13.78
N ASP A 195 -31.30 3.63 12.74
CA ASP A 195 -32.68 3.42 12.28
C ASP A 195 -32.91 1.98 11.78
N MET A 196 -31.91 1.40 11.11
CA MET A 196 -31.95 0.00 10.69
C MET A 196 -31.81 -0.94 11.88
N ALA A 197 -30.95 -0.60 12.84
CA ALA A 197 -30.80 -1.38 14.07
C ALA A 197 -32.12 -1.48 14.87
N ILE A 198 -32.88 -0.38 14.94
CA ILE A 198 -34.21 -0.35 15.60
C ILE A 198 -35.21 -1.20 14.83
N LYS A 199 -35.32 -1.02 13.50
CA LYS A 199 -36.28 -1.77 12.67
C LYS A 199 -36.06 -3.28 12.68
N GLN A 200 -34.81 -3.71 12.79
CA GLN A 200 -34.41 -5.12 12.69
C GLN A 200 -34.28 -5.81 14.06
N SER A 201 -34.35 -5.06 15.17
CA SER A 201 -34.26 -5.62 16.51
C SER A 201 -35.63 -5.59 17.20
N PRO A 202 -36.29 -6.76 17.37
CA PRO A 202 -37.60 -6.83 18.02
C PRO A 202 -37.62 -6.35 19.48
N LYS A 203 -36.43 -6.21 20.09
CA LYS A 203 -36.26 -5.75 21.48
C LYS A 203 -35.98 -4.25 21.59
N LEU A 204 -35.73 -3.55 20.48
CA LEU A 204 -35.48 -2.10 20.42
C LEU A 204 -36.67 -1.30 19.86
N ALA A 205 -37.60 -1.98 19.17
CA ALA A 205 -38.87 -1.42 18.68
C ALA A 205 -39.92 -1.40 19.79
#